data_AF-A0A917X771-F1
#
_entry.id   AF-A0A917X771-F1
#
_cell.length_a   1.000
_cell.length_b   1.000
_cell.length_c   1.000
_cell.angle_alpha   90.00
_cell.angle_beta   90.00
_cell.angle_gamma   90.00
#
_symmetry.space_group_name_H-M   'P 1'
#
loop_
_entity.id
_entity.type
_entity.pdbx_description
1 polymer ?
#
loop_
_entity_poly.entity_id
_entity_poly.type
_entity_poly.pdbx_seq_one_letter_code
_entity_poly.pdbx_strand_id
1 'polypeptide(L)'
;MSSIASLYLVETSDLPAIVSAAGAGRARAPVHRFARELDEEYRWSGHVMLNVLENLEALSVLLESPGLRAASEAVNEDYDNTTLIASDAKAFLDRLDPARYEPGALLAGPIELGLDDEEARYAMEETLSLLRDTIARLSDDEVLLLHIG
;
A
#
# COMPACT_ATOMS: atom_id res chain seq x y z
N MET A 1 -8.20 12.59 12.31
CA MET A 1 -6.76 12.36 12.57
C MET A 1 -6.10 12.17 11.22
N SER A 2 -4.92 12.74 10.99
CA SER A 2 -4.19 12.51 9.73
C SER A 2 -3.56 11.14 9.80
N SER A 3 -3.96 10.22 8.90
CA SER A 3 -3.27 8.95 8.70
C SER A 3 -2.04 9.14 7.80
N ILE A 4 -1.00 8.34 8.02
CA ILE A 4 0.26 8.31 7.28
C ILE A 4 0.33 6.97 6.54
N ALA A 5 0.77 6.99 5.28
CA ALA A 5 1.14 5.78 4.56
C ALA A 5 2.66 5.53 4.72
N SER A 6 3.03 4.37 5.24
CA SER A 6 4.40 3.91 5.41
C SER A 6 4.65 2.66 4.59
N LEU A 7 5.76 2.64 3.85
CA LEU A 7 6.12 1.53 2.97
C LEU A 7 7.34 0.82 3.56
N TYR A 8 7.28 -0.50 3.67
CA TYR A 8 8.38 -1.32 4.15
C TYR A 8 8.65 -2.47 3.19
N LEU A 9 9.91 -2.82 2.98
CA LEU A 9 10.31 -4.05 2.31
C LEU A 9 10.62 -5.13 3.33
N VAL A 10 10.07 -6.31 3.11
CA VAL A 10 10.23 -7.49 3.95
C VAL A 10 10.71 -8.64 3.08
N GLU A 11 11.75 -9.34 3.51
CA GLU A 11 12.14 -10.61 2.88
C GLU A 11 11.03 -11.64 3.08
N THR A 12 10.67 -12.37 2.03
CA THR A 12 9.61 -13.39 2.05
C THR A 12 9.88 -14.45 3.13
N SER A 13 11.16 -14.74 3.41
CA SER A 13 11.57 -15.66 4.49
C SER A 13 11.28 -15.14 5.89
N ASP A 14 11.19 -13.83 6.10
CA ASP A 14 10.96 -13.20 7.39
C ASP A 14 9.48 -12.91 7.66
N LEU A 15 8.64 -12.89 6.62
CA LEU A 15 7.19 -12.66 6.74
C LEU A 15 6.49 -13.61 7.75
N PRO A 16 6.79 -14.92 7.82
CA PRO A 16 6.19 -15.80 8.83
C PRO A 16 6.44 -15.35 10.27
N ALA A 17 7.59 -14.74 10.56
CA ALA A 17 7.92 -14.24 11.89
C ALA A 17 7.08 -13.02 12.27
N ILE A 18 6.78 -12.15 11.30
CA ILE A 18 5.88 -11.01 11.48
C ILE A 18 4.45 -11.50 11.73
N VAL A 19 3.94 -12.37 10.86
CA VAL A 19 2.57 -12.91 10.95
C VAL A 19 2.34 -13.66 12.27
N SER A 20 3.30 -14.49 12.68
CA SER A 20 3.17 -15.26 13.94
C SER A 20 3.09 -14.38 15.18
N ALA A 21 3.67 -13.17 15.13
CA ALA A 21 3.64 -12.23 16.23
C ALA A 21 2.39 -11.33 16.23
N ALA A 22 1.75 -11.15 15.07
CA ALA A 22 0.52 -10.37 14.94
C ALA A 22 -0.67 -10.99 15.66
N GLY A 23 -0.81 -12.32 15.63
CA GLY A 23 -1.84 -13.01 16.44
C GLY A 23 -1.67 -12.92 17.97
N ALA A 24 -0.70 -12.13 18.46
CA ALA A 24 -0.37 -11.96 19.87
C ALA A 24 -0.33 -10.50 20.34
N GLY A 25 -0.78 -9.52 19.54
CA GLY A 25 -0.77 -8.11 19.96
C GLY A 25 0.58 -7.41 19.78
N ARG A 26 1.47 -7.93 18.92
CA ARG A 26 2.90 -7.59 18.88
C ARG A 26 3.49 -7.43 17.48
N ALA A 27 2.69 -7.29 16.42
CA ALA A 27 3.21 -7.15 15.05
C ALA A 27 4.27 -6.03 14.86
N ARG A 28 4.18 -4.95 15.66
CA ARG A 28 5.02 -3.75 15.50
C ARG A 28 6.52 -3.99 15.68
N ALA A 29 6.90 -4.75 16.71
CA ALA A 29 8.32 -5.00 16.99
C ALA A 29 9.01 -5.86 15.91
N PRO A 30 8.40 -6.96 15.44
CA PRO A 30 8.84 -7.70 14.25
C PRO A 30 8.91 -6.85 12.99
N VAL A 31 7.91 -6.03 12.68
CA VAL A 31 7.96 -5.14 11.49
C VAL A 31 9.18 -4.23 11.57
N HIS A 32 9.42 -3.53 12.69
CA HIS A 32 10.62 -2.69 12.84
C HIS A 32 11.95 -3.46 12.85
N ARG A 33 11.93 -4.78 13.10
CA ARG A 33 13.14 -5.61 13.14
C ARG A 33 13.48 -6.21 11.77
N PHE A 34 12.47 -6.70 11.06
CA PHE A 34 12.62 -7.49 9.84
C PHE A 34 12.31 -6.68 8.58
N ALA A 35 11.56 -5.59 8.71
CA ALA A 35 11.22 -4.74 7.59
C ALA A 35 12.21 -3.57 7.47
N ARG A 36 12.59 -3.25 6.24
CA ARG A 36 13.33 -2.04 5.89
C ARG A 36 12.34 -0.99 5.41
N GLU A 37 12.21 0.10 6.16
CA GLU A 37 11.40 1.25 5.73
C GLU A 37 11.97 1.85 4.45
N LEU A 38 11.10 2.15 3.50
CA LEU A 38 11.43 2.87 2.29
C LEU A 38 11.38 4.36 2.58
N ASP A 39 12.49 5.05 2.36
CA ASP A 39 12.62 6.51 2.52
C ASP A 39 11.99 7.25 1.31
N GLU A 40 10.73 6.92 1.01
CA GLU A 40 9.96 7.53 -0.05
C GLU A 40 9.07 8.60 0.59
N GLU A 41 9.32 9.88 0.27
CA GLU A 41 8.56 10.99 0.82
C GLU A 41 7.12 11.01 0.26
N TYR A 42 6.19 10.32 0.94
CA TYR A 42 4.76 10.43 0.65
C TYR A 42 4.12 11.53 1.49
N ARG A 43 3.80 12.65 0.83
CA ARG A 43 3.34 13.89 1.48
C ARG A 43 1.84 13.98 1.73
N TRP A 44 1.06 13.08 1.12
CA TRP A 44 -0.40 13.07 1.24
C TRP A 44 -0.85 12.26 2.45
N SER A 45 -2.10 12.47 2.87
CA SER A 45 -2.69 11.62 3.90
C SER A 45 -2.75 10.17 3.41
N GLY A 46 -2.53 9.23 4.32
CA GLY A 46 -2.75 7.80 4.10
C GLY A 46 -4.15 7.46 3.58
N HIS A 47 -5.16 8.31 3.84
CA HIS A 47 -6.50 8.14 3.27
C HIS A 47 -6.54 8.28 1.74
N VAL A 48 -5.64 9.06 1.15
CA VAL A 48 -5.48 9.14 -0.32
C VAL A 48 -4.97 7.80 -0.84
N MET A 49 -3.95 7.23 -0.20
CA MET A 49 -3.41 5.92 -0.56
C MET A 49 -4.49 4.85 -0.44
N LEU A 50 -5.24 4.86 0.67
CA LEU A 50 -6.34 3.92 0.90
C LEU A 50 -7.41 4.02 -0.20
N ASN A 51 -7.86 5.23 -0.54
CA ASN A 51 -8.86 5.43 -1.60
C ASN A 51 -8.35 4.90 -2.94
N VAL A 52 -7.08 5.17 -3.29
CA VAL A 52 -6.50 4.66 -4.53
C VAL A 52 -6.49 3.13 -4.54
N LEU A 53 -6.10 2.47 -3.45
CA LEU A 53 -6.09 1.01 -3.35
C LEU A 53 -7.50 0.42 -3.50
N GLU A 54 -8.48 0.95 -2.77
CA GLU A 54 -9.88 0.47 -2.81
C GLU A 54 -10.49 0.63 -4.21
N ASN A 55 -10.24 1.77 -4.87
CA ASN A 55 -10.75 2.01 -6.22
C ASN A 55 -10.00 1.20 -7.29
N LEU A 56 -8.70 0.94 -7.12
CA LEU A 56 -7.96 0.01 -7.97
C LEU A 56 -8.53 -1.41 -7.86
N GLU A 57 -8.82 -1.88 -6.65
CA GLU A 57 -9.47 -3.18 -6.43
C GLU A 57 -10.86 -3.23 -7.09
N ALA A 58 -11.68 -2.19 -6.95
CA ALA A 58 -12.98 -2.07 -7.62
C ALA A 58 -12.86 -2.13 -9.16
N LEU A 59 -11.73 -1.69 -9.72
CA LEU A 59 -11.39 -1.77 -11.13
C LEU A 59 -10.68 -3.10 -11.51
N SER A 60 -10.70 -4.09 -10.62
CA SER A 60 -10.02 -5.38 -10.79
C SER A 60 -8.50 -5.25 -10.99
N VAL A 61 -7.88 -4.27 -10.34
CA VAL A 61 -6.43 -4.15 -10.14
C VAL A 61 -6.12 -4.55 -8.71
N LEU A 62 -5.97 -5.86 -8.48
CA LEU A 62 -5.71 -6.39 -7.15
C LEU A 62 -4.20 -6.36 -6.89
N LEU A 63 -3.73 -5.34 -6.17
CA LEU A 63 -2.32 -5.23 -5.79
C LEU A 63 -1.95 -6.15 -4.63
N GLU A 64 -2.90 -6.45 -3.74
CA GLU A 64 -2.69 -7.46 -2.71
C GLU A 64 -2.43 -8.83 -3.35
N SER A 65 -1.31 -9.46 -2.99
CA SER A 65 -1.01 -10.79 -3.50
C SER A 65 -2.01 -11.81 -2.93
N PRO A 66 -2.74 -12.58 -3.76
CA PRO A 66 -3.76 -13.51 -3.27
C PRO A 66 -3.23 -14.55 -2.27
N GLY A 67 -1.97 -14.95 -2.42
CA GLY A 67 -1.29 -15.87 -1.49
C GLY A 67 -0.92 -15.26 -0.13
N LEU A 68 -0.97 -13.93 -0.01
CA LEU A 68 -0.60 -13.18 1.20
C LEU A 68 -1.79 -12.56 1.92
N ARG A 69 -3.00 -12.63 1.36
CA ARG A 69 -4.20 -12.04 1.97
C ARG A 69 -4.42 -12.44 3.43
N ALA A 70 -4.32 -13.73 3.74
CA ALA A 70 -4.46 -14.21 5.13
C ALA A 70 -3.35 -13.66 6.05
N ALA A 71 -2.16 -13.39 5.51
CA ALA A 71 -1.08 -12.74 6.26
C ALA A 71 -1.37 -11.24 6.48
N SER A 72 -1.90 -10.53 5.49
CA SER A 72 -2.37 -9.14 5.65
C SER A 72 -3.45 -9.07 6.74
N GLU A 73 -4.46 -9.94 6.67
CA GLU A 73 -5.55 -10.01 7.65
C GLU A 73 -5.03 -10.27 9.07
N ALA A 74 -4.07 -11.20 9.24
CA ALA A 74 -3.45 -11.47 10.53
C ALA A 74 -2.65 -10.28 11.07
N VAL A 75 -1.90 -9.59 10.20
CA VAL A 75 -1.20 -8.35 10.58
C VAL A 75 -2.20 -7.26 10.99
N ASN A 76 -3.33 -7.17 10.29
CA ASN A 76 -4.37 -6.18 10.55
C ASN A 76 -5.16 -6.40 11.85
N GLU A 77 -4.99 -7.53 12.53
CA GLU A 77 -5.51 -7.68 13.91
C GLU A 77 -4.81 -6.71 14.88
N ASP A 78 -3.56 -6.31 14.57
CA ASP A 78 -2.70 -5.46 15.39
C ASP A 78 -2.34 -4.11 14.74
N TYR A 79 -2.44 -4.03 13.40
CA TYR A 79 -2.12 -2.86 12.58
C TYR A 79 -3.40 -2.35 11.91
N ASP A 80 -3.63 -1.04 11.88
CA ASP A 80 -4.91 -0.49 11.38
C ASP A 80 -5.26 -0.97 9.97
N ASN A 81 -4.40 -0.67 8.99
CA ASN A 81 -4.56 -1.15 7.62
C ASN A 81 -3.20 -1.46 7.01
N THR A 82 -3.02 -2.71 6.60
CA THR A 82 -1.82 -3.25 5.98
C THR A 82 -2.20 -4.05 4.75
N THR A 83 -1.51 -3.76 3.64
CA THR A 83 -1.61 -4.50 2.39
C THR A 83 -0.23 -5.10 2.07
N LEU A 84 -0.18 -6.41 1.81
CA LEU A 84 1.02 -7.11 1.38
C LEU A 84 1.03 -7.30 -0.14
N ILE A 85 2.07 -6.80 -0.80
CA ILE A 85 2.21 -6.75 -2.26
C ILE A 85 3.53 -7.45 -2.64
N ALA A 86 3.45 -8.52 -3.42
CA ALA A 86 4.61 -9.26 -3.92
C ALA A 86 4.88 -8.95 -5.41
N SER A 87 5.87 -9.63 -5.99
CA SER A 87 6.29 -9.38 -7.38
C SER A 87 5.23 -9.74 -8.43
N ASP A 88 4.20 -10.52 -8.09
CA ASP A 88 3.07 -10.83 -8.99
C ASP A 88 2.24 -9.58 -9.35
N ALA A 89 2.21 -8.57 -8.47
CA ALA A 89 1.59 -7.28 -8.74
C ALA A 89 2.24 -6.53 -9.91
N LYS A 90 3.45 -6.92 -10.34
CA LYS A 90 4.09 -6.35 -11.55
C LYS A 90 3.27 -6.55 -12.82
N ALA A 91 2.38 -7.54 -12.85
CA ALA A 91 1.42 -7.73 -13.95
C ALA A 91 0.49 -6.52 -14.14
N PHE A 92 0.37 -5.66 -13.13
CA PHE A 92 -0.48 -4.47 -13.15
C PHE A 92 0.28 -3.15 -13.37
N LEU A 93 1.60 -3.16 -13.62
CA LEU A 93 2.37 -1.91 -13.75
C LEU A 93 1.81 -0.96 -14.82
N ASP A 94 1.36 -1.50 -15.97
CA ASP A 94 0.73 -0.71 -17.03
C ASP A 94 -0.60 -0.10 -16.58
N ARG A 95 -1.27 -0.70 -15.60
CA ARG A 95 -2.52 -0.22 -15.00
C ARG A 95 -2.26 0.72 -13.81
N LEU A 96 -1.02 0.97 -13.43
CA LEU A 96 -0.65 1.99 -12.44
C LEU A 96 -0.14 3.27 -13.09
N ASP A 97 -0.29 3.42 -14.41
CA ASP A 97 0.02 4.65 -15.12
C ASP A 97 -1.01 5.74 -14.79
N PRO A 98 -0.62 6.88 -14.17
CA PRO A 98 -1.53 7.96 -13.84
C PRO A 98 -2.31 8.52 -15.02
N ALA A 99 -1.73 8.50 -16.23
CA ALA A 99 -2.39 9.03 -17.43
C ALA A 99 -3.65 8.23 -17.85
N ARG A 100 -3.91 7.09 -17.21
CA ARG A 100 -5.09 6.25 -17.47
C ARG A 100 -6.31 6.64 -16.65
N TYR A 101 -6.17 7.52 -15.67
CA TYR A 101 -7.19 7.83 -14.70
C TYR A 101 -7.46 9.33 -14.63
N GLU A 102 -8.73 9.65 -14.41
CA GLU A 102 -9.12 10.96 -13.91
C GLU A 102 -9.22 10.88 -12.38
N PRO A 103 -8.97 11.98 -11.63
CA PRO A 103 -8.96 11.96 -10.17
C PRO A 103 -10.22 11.34 -9.56
N GLY A 104 -11.41 11.66 -10.10
CA GLY A 104 -12.68 11.13 -9.62
C GLY A 104 -12.89 9.62 -9.83
N ALA A 105 -12.03 8.95 -10.61
CA ALA A 105 -12.07 7.50 -10.78
C ALA A 105 -11.35 6.74 -9.65
N LEU A 106 -10.40 7.40 -8.96
CA LEU A 106 -9.57 6.77 -7.91
C LEU A 106 -9.67 7.45 -6.54
N LEU A 107 -10.15 8.68 -6.51
CA LEU A 107 -10.42 9.44 -5.28
C LEU A 107 -11.92 9.74 -5.26
N ALA A 108 -12.69 8.87 -4.63
CA ALA A 108 -14.12 9.07 -4.45
C ALA A 108 -14.34 10.29 -3.54
N GLY A 109 -14.86 11.37 -4.12
CA GLY A 109 -15.13 12.61 -3.39
C GLY A 109 -13.87 13.30 -2.85
N PRO A 110 -13.05 13.96 -3.71
CA PRO A 110 -11.87 14.72 -3.26
C PRO A 110 -12.17 15.73 -2.15
N ILE A 111 -13.38 16.32 -2.18
CA ILE A 111 -13.90 17.22 -1.16
C ILE A 111 -14.02 16.54 0.22
N GLU A 112 -14.37 15.25 0.26
CA GLU A 112 -14.43 14.47 1.51
C GLU A 112 -13.04 14.22 2.10
N LEU A 113 -12.01 14.19 1.23
CA LEU A 113 -10.59 14.18 1.61
C LEU A 113 -10.03 15.59 1.87
N GLY A 114 -10.84 16.63 1.69
CA GLY A 114 -10.43 18.03 1.86
C GLY A 114 -9.50 18.55 0.76
N LEU A 115 -9.47 17.89 -0.41
CA LEU A 115 -8.66 18.26 -1.55
C LEU A 115 -9.50 19.04 -2.58
N ASP A 116 -8.90 20.06 -3.18
CA ASP A 116 -9.44 20.63 -4.43
C ASP A 116 -9.11 19.76 -5.66
N ASP A 117 -9.65 20.13 -6.82
CA ASP A 117 -9.49 19.34 -8.05
C ASP A 117 -8.03 19.21 -8.51
N GLU A 118 -7.21 20.23 -8.25
CA GLU A 118 -5.79 20.25 -8.63
C GLU A 118 -4.98 19.39 -7.66
N GLU A 119 -5.20 19.56 -6.35
CA GLU A 119 -4.61 18.71 -5.32
C GLU A 119 -4.99 17.25 -5.50
N ALA A 120 -6.25 16.95 -5.84
CA ALA A 120 -6.71 15.60 -6.10
C ALA A 120 -5.96 14.95 -7.27
N ARG A 121 -5.68 15.72 -8.33
CA ARG A 121 -4.89 15.25 -9.45
C ARG A 121 -3.46 14.93 -9.04
N TYR A 122 -2.77 15.84 -8.37
CA TYR A 122 -1.40 15.59 -7.92
C TYR A 122 -1.31 14.45 -6.91
N ALA A 123 -2.28 14.36 -5.99
CA ALA A 123 -2.36 13.28 -5.03
C ALA A 123 -2.49 11.92 -5.74
N MET A 124 -3.43 11.79 -6.67
CA MET A 124 -3.59 10.58 -7.47
C MET A 124 -2.32 10.23 -8.27
N GLU A 125 -1.72 11.21 -8.95
CA GLU A 125 -0.53 11.00 -9.78
C GLU A 125 0.68 10.54 -8.95
N GLU A 126 0.93 11.18 -7.80
CA GLU A 126 2.01 10.81 -6.90
C GLU A 126 1.79 9.44 -6.26
N THR A 127 0.57 9.13 -5.80
CA THR A 127 0.24 7.82 -5.23
C THR A 127 0.46 6.69 -6.24
N LEU A 128 -0.05 6.84 -7.46
CA LEU A 128 0.11 5.84 -8.52
C LEU A 128 1.57 5.68 -8.94
N SER A 129 2.30 6.79 -9.09
CA SER A 129 3.73 6.75 -9.45
C SER A 129 4.56 6.07 -8.37
N LEU A 130 4.32 6.39 -7.09
CA LEU A 130 4.99 5.75 -5.96
C LEU A 130 4.73 4.24 -5.94
N LEU A 131 3.46 3.81 -6.08
CA LEU A 131 3.10 2.40 -6.12
C LEU A 131 3.77 1.69 -7.30
N ARG A 132 3.69 2.28 -8.50
CA ARG A 132 4.29 1.73 -9.72
C ARG A 132 5.81 1.55 -9.56
N ASP A 133 6.50 2.59 -9.12
CA ASP A 133 7.96 2.59 -9.01
C ASP A 133 8.44 1.63 -7.92
N THR A 134 7.70 1.54 -6.81
CA THR A 134 8.03 0.60 -5.73
C THR A 134 7.80 -0.85 -6.17
N ILE A 135 6.65 -1.15 -6.78
CA ILE A 135 6.32 -2.50 -7.26
C ILE A 135 7.27 -2.93 -8.39
N ALA A 136 7.68 -2.01 -9.27
CA ALA A 136 8.63 -2.32 -10.33
C ALA A 136 10.00 -2.74 -9.79
N ARG A 137 10.40 -2.20 -8.63
CA ARG A 137 11.68 -2.47 -7.96
C ARG A 137 11.70 -3.73 -7.10
N LEU A 138 10.55 -4.28 -6.73
CA LEU A 138 10.46 -5.50 -5.90
C LEU A 138 11.22 -6.67 -6.53
N SER A 139 12.05 -7.38 -5.78
CA SER A 139 12.55 -8.70 -6.20
C SER A 139 11.51 -9.81 -5.95
N ASP A 140 11.76 -11.03 -6.44
CA ASP A 140 10.85 -12.17 -6.25
C ASP A 140 10.86 -12.74 -4.83
N ASP A 141 11.90 -12.41 -4.05
CA ASP A 141 12.04 -12.73 -2.63
C ASP A 141 11.61 -11.59 -1.70
N GLU A 142 11.21 -10.43 -2.22
CA GLU A 142 10.71 -9.31 -1.43
C GLU A 142 9.18 -9.19 -1.45
N VAL A 143 8.64 -8.71 -0.34
CA VAL A 143 7.24 -8.29 -0.18
C VAL A 143 7.22 -6.84 0.29
N LEU A 144 6.45 -6.01 -0.41
CA LEU A 144 6.11 -4.68 0.06
C LEU A 144 4.98 -4.78 1.08
N LEU A 145 5.25 -4.30 2.29
CA LEU A 145 4.27 -4.07 3.34
C LEU A 145 3.91 -2.58 3.32
N LEU A 146 2.70 -2.29 2.85
CA LEU A 146 2.13 -0.93 2.86
C LEU A 146 1.20 -0.81 4.06
N HIS A 147 1.56 0.06 5.01
CA HIS A 147 0.78 0.35 6.21
C HIS A 147 0.16 1.74 6.14
N ILE A 148 -1.10 1.88 6.54
CA ILE A 148 -1.85 3.12 6.65
C ILE A 148 -2.40 3.21 8.09
N GLY A 149 -1.93 4.19 8.88
CA GLY A 149 -2.26 4.36 10.30
C GLY A 149 -1.94 5.74 10.85
#